data_AF-A0A8I0L5Y4-F1
#
_entry.id   AF-A0A8I0L5Y4-F1
#
_cell.length_a   1.000
_cell.length_b   1.000
_cell.length_c   1.000
_cell.angle_alpha   90.00
_cell.angle_beta   90.00
_cell.angle_gamma   90.00
#
_symmetry.space_group_name_H-M   'P 1'
#
loop_
_entity.id
_entity.type
_entity.pdbx_description
1 polymer ?
#
loop_
_entity_poly.entity_id
_entity_poly.type
_entity_poly.pdbx_seq_one_letter_code
_entity_poly.pdbx_strand_id
1 'polypeptide(L)' 'DDYFMAPHSRHTEVRAEDIRKIPDLTILAESDEAGVFLAIADEGRRIFVMGHPEYDRVTLDKEYKRDKEKGLPIDLPVNY' A
#
# COMPACT_ATOMS: atom_id res chain seq x y z
N ASP A 1 16.74 12.01 7.22
CA ASP A 1 15.82 10.85 7.25
C ASP A 1 14.51 11.25 6.61
N ASP A 2 14.37 10.91 5.33
CA ASP A 2 13.19 11.25 4.53
C ASP A 2 12.29 10.01 4.43
N TYR A 3 11.41 9.84 5.41
CA TYR A 3 10.36 8.81 5.41
C TYR A 3 9.00 9.39 5.77
N PHE A 4 7.95 8.70 5.36
CA PHE A 4 6.57 9.01 5.73
C PHE A 4 5.79 7.72 5.96
N MET A 5 4.68 7.83 6.68
CA MET A 5 3.80 6.70 6.96
C MET A 5 2.56 6.78 6.06
N ALA A 6 2.20 5.67 5.45
CA ALA A 6 0.97 5.53 4.69
C ALA A 6 0.35 4.14 4.96
N PRO A 7 -0.97 4.05 5.11
CA PRO A 7 -1.61 2.78 5.41
C PRO A 7 -1.66 1.89 4.17
N HIS A 8 -1.60 0.58 4.37
CA HIS A 8 -1.86 -0.43 3.36
C HIS A 8 -2.91 -1.41 3.87
N SER A 9 -3.86 -1.78 3.01
CA SER A 9 -4.90 -2.77 3.32
C SER A 9 -5.17 -3.59 2.05
N ARG A 10 -4.47 -4.73 1.89
CA ARG A 10 -4.53 -5.55 0.68
C ARG A 10 -4.16 -7.02 0.96
N HIS A 11 -4.76 -7.93 0.19
CA HIS A 11 -4.39 -9.36 0.19
C HIS A 11 -3.45 -9.74 -0.96
N THR A 12 -3.29 -8.88 -1.96
CA THR A 12 -2.44 -9.09 -3.14
C THR A 12 -1.29 -8.09 -3.14
N GLU A 13 -0.24 -8.36 -3.90
CA GLU A 13 0.93 -7.49 -4.01
C GLU A 13 1.36 -7.29 -5.47
N VAL A 14 2.11 -6.22 -5.70
CA VAL A 14 2.94 -6.02 -6.89
C VAL A 14 4.38 -5.92 -6.43
N ARG A 15 5.27 -6.76 -6.98
CA ARG A 15 6.65 -6.83 -6.53
C ARG A 15 7.49 -5.74 -7.16
N ALA A 16 8.31 -5.10 -6.34
CA ALA A 16 9.22 -4.05 -6.81
C ALA A 16 10.20 -4.56 -7.87
N GLU A 17 10.64 -5.82 -7.78
CA GLU A 17 11.49 -6.47 -8.79
C GLU A 17 10.84 -6.53 -10.18
N ASP A 18 9.52 -6.68 -10.27
CA ASP A 18 8.81 -6.77 -11.54
C ASP A 18 8.61 -5.38 -12.14
N ILE A 19 8.33 -4.38 -11.31
CA ILE A 19 8.24 -2.99 -11.75
C ILE A 19 9.59 -2.51 -12.29
N ARG A 20 10.70 -2.83 -11.61
CA ARG A 20 12.06 -2.44 -12.05
C ARG A 20 12.47 -3.03 -13.41
N LYS A 21 11.80 -4.08 -13.89
CA LYS A 21 12.02 -4.66 -15.23
C LYS A 21 11.34 -3.86 -16.35
N ILE A 22 10.46 -2.92 -16.01
CA ILE A 22 9.70 -2.11 -16.96
C ILE A 22 10.34 -0.72 -17.04
N PRO A 23 11.04 -0.37 -18.14
CA PRO A 23 11.79 0.89 -18.23
C PRO A 23 10.95 2.16 -18.08
N ASP A 24 9.67 2.07 -18.45
CA ASP A 24 8.75 3.22 -18.43
C ASP A 24 8.16 3.49 -17.04
N LEU A 25 8.43 2.62 -16.06
CA LEU A 25 7.95 2.77 -14.69
C LEU A 25 9.09 3.18 -13.74
N THR A 26 8.80 4.18 -12.93
CA THR A 26 9.70 4.65 -11.87
C THR A 26 9.02 4.51 -10.52
N ILE A 27 9.61 3.73 -9.61
CA ILE A 27 9.20 3.69 -8.20
C ILE A 27 9.71 4.96 -7.52
N LEU A 28 8.81 5.69 -6.85
CA LEU A 28 9.14 6.89 -6.09
C LEU A 28 9.19 6.63 -4.58
N ALA A 29 8.42 5.66 -4.09
CA ALA A 29 8.42 5.28 -2.69
C ALA A 29 8.08 3.80 -2.52
N GLU A 30 8.84 3.13 -1.66
CA GLU A 30 8.64 1.75 -1.23
C GLU A 30 8.95 1.61 0.27
N SER A 31 8.37 0.59 0.89
CA SER A 31 8.61 0.19 2.26
C SER A 31 9.25 -1.19 2.28
N ASP A 32 10.22 -1.41 3.18
CA ASP A 32 10.84 -2.71 3.38
C ASP A 32 9.82 -3.79 3.82
N GLU A 33 8.74 -3.38 4.48
CA GLU A 33 7.68 -4.27 4.97
C GLU A 33 6.45 -4.28 4.05
N ALA A 34 5.95 -3.09 3.67
CA ALA A 34 4.70 -2.98 2.91
C ALA A 34 4.90 -3.02 1.38
N GLY A 35 6.14 -3.01 0.90
CA GLY A 35 6.47 -3.04 -0.52
C GLY A 35 6.24 -1.71 -1.24
N VAL A 36 5.92 -1.77 -2.54
CA VAL A 36 5.76 -0.57 -3.38
C VAL A 36 4.56 0.26 -2.90
N PHE A 37 4.77 1.56 -2.71
CA PHE A 37 3.71 2.51 -2.36
C PHE A 37 3.34 3.41 -3.53
N LEU A 38 4.33 4.02 -4.19
CA LEU A 38 4.13 5.01 -5.25
C LEU A 38 5.02 4.71 -6.45
N ALA A 39 4.42 4.65 -7.63
CA ALA A 39 5.13 4.60 -8.90
C ALA A 39 4.50 5.54 -9.93
N ILE A 40 5.30 5.98 -10.91
CA ILE A 40 4.86 6.84 -12.01
C ILE A 40 5.28 6.29 -13.36
N ALA A 41 4.59 6.72 -14.42
CA ALA A 41 4.97 6.51 -15.82
C ALA A 41 4.70 7.78 -16.64
N ASP A 42 5.26 7.82 -17.85
CA ASP A 42 5.03 8.89 -18.85
C ASP A 42 5.17 10.30 -18.29
N GLU A 43 6.25 10.53 -17.53
CA GLU A 43 6.55 11.83 -16.89
C GLU A 43 5.44 12.29 -15.92
N GLY A 44 4.78 11.34 -15.25
CA GLY A 44 3.76 11.63 -14.23
C GLY A 44 2.34 11.71 -14.77
N ARG A 45 2.11 11.45 -16.07
CA ARG A 45 0.74 11.33 -16.61
C ARG A 45 0.01 10.09 -16.09
N ARG A 46 0.75 9.08 -15.65
CA ARG A 46 0.21 7.92 -14.93
C ARG A 46 0.85 7.87 -13.55
N ILE A 47 0.00 7.85 -12.52
CA ILE A 47 0.39 7.76 -11.12
C ILE A 47 -0.28 6.53 -10.54
N PHE A 48 0.49 5.68 -9.87
CA PHE A 48 0.02 4.46 -9.25
C PHE A 48 0.29 4.54 -7.75
N VAL A 49 -0.76 4.41 -6.95
CA VAL A 49 -0.69 4.40 -5.49
C VAL A 49 -1.23 3.06 -5.01
N MET A 50 -0.41 2.33 -4.25
CA MET A 50 -0.66 0.94 -3.83
C MET A 50 -0.98 0.83 -2.34
N GLY A 51 -0.84 1.93 -1.61
CA GLY A 51 -1.41 2.12 -0.28
C GLY A 51 -2.66 2.99 -0.35
N HIS A 52 -3.15 3.38 0.83
CA HIS A 52 -4.40 4.12 0.99
C HIS A 52 -4.19 5.45 1.74
N PRO A 53 -3.41 6.40 1.21
CA PRO A 53 -3.17 7.69 1.88
C PRO A 53 -4.45 8.50 2.11
N GLU A 54 -5.55 8.14 1.46
CA GLU A 54 -6.88 8.73 1.61
C GLU A 54 -7.65 8.23 2.84
N TYR A 55 -7.18 7.20 3.55
CA TYR A 55 -7.92 6.63 4.66
C TYR A 55 -8.04 7.60 5.84
N ASP A 56 -9.28 7.75 6.31
CA ASP A 56 -9.56 8.36 7.60
C ASP A 56 -9.01 7.51 8.76
N ARG A 57 -8.80 8.17 9.90
CA ARG A 57 -8.27 7.58 11.14
C ARG A 57 -8.91 6.26 11.54
N VAL A 58 -10.18 6.03 11.22
CA VAL A 58 -10.97 4.86 11.67
C VAL A 58 -11.23 3.81 10.58
N THR A 59 -10.67 3.96 9.38
CA THR A 59 -10.99 3.06 8.27
C THR A 59 -10.48 1.64 8.51
N LEU A 60 -9.21 1.48 8.90
CA LEU A 60 -8.63 0.16 9.21
C LEU A 60 -9.33 -0.52 10.40
N ASP A 61 -9.74 0.23 11.43
CA ASP A 61 -10.53 -0.30 12.54
C ASP A 61 -11.87 -0.88 12.07
N LYS A 62 -12.56 -0.18 11.16
CA LYS A 62 -13.83 -0.65 10.59
C LYS A 62 -13.63 -1.92 9.76
N GLU A 63 -12.57 -2.00 8.97
CA GLU A 63 -12.23 -3.19 8.18
C GLU A 63 -11.95 -4.40 9.08
N TYR A 64 -11.08 -4.21 10.07
CA TYR A 64 -10.75 -5.25 11.05
C TYR A 64 -11.99 -5.76 11.77
N LYS A 65 -12.85 -4.87 12.31
CA LYS A 65 -14.08 -5.26 12.99
C LYS A 65 -15.03 -6.03 12.07
N ARG A 66 -15.25 -5.53 10.86
CA ARG A 66 -16.09 -6.19 9.84
C ARG A 66 -15.61 -7.60 9.54
N ASP A 67 -14.31 -7.79 9.33
CA ASP A 67 -13.75 -9.08 8.91
C ASP A 67 -13.66 -10.07 10.07
N LYS A 68 -13.43 -9.56 11.29
CA LYS A 68 -13.56 -10.34 12.53
C LYS A 68 -15.00 -10.81 12.77
N GLU A 69 -15.99 -9.94 12.56
CA GLU A 69 -17.42 -10.30 12.67
C GLU A 69 -17.82 -11.39 11.67
N LYS A 70 -17.18 -11.43 10.50
CA LYS A 70 -17.34 -12.52 9.51
C LYS A 70 -16.62 -13.82 9.89
N GLY A 71 -15.84 -13.82 10.98
CA GLY A 71 -15.05 -14.97 11.42
C GLY A 71 -13.85 -15.27 10.51
N LEU A 72 -13.37 -14.28 9.74
CA LEU A 72 -12.19 -14.47 8.90
C LEU A 72 -10.92 -14.52 9.77
N PRO A 73 -9.92 -15.33 9.38
CA PRO A 73 -8.62 -15.35 10.06
C PRO A 73 -7.83 -14.09 9.68
N ILE A 74 -8.12 -12.98 10.37
CA ILE A 74 -7.49 -11.67 10.13
C ILE A 74 -6.75 -11.20 11.39
N ASP A 75 -5.54 -10.68 11.20
CA ASP A 75 -4.74 -10.12 12.28
C ASP A 75 -5.06 -8.63 12.51
N LEU A 76 -4.57 -8.09 13.62
CA LEU A 76 -4.67 -6.66 13.90
C LEU A 76 -3.84 -5.85 12.89
N PRO A 77 -4.33 -4.68 12.43
CA PRO A 77 -3.50 -3.76 11.64
C PRO A 77 -2.22 -3.39 12.39
N VAL A 78 -1.08 -3.49 11.71
CA VAL A 78 0.25 -3.21 12.28
C VAL A 78 0.48 -1.69 12.31
N ASN A 79 1.02 -1.18 13.42
CA ASN A 79 1.32 0.24 13.63
C ASN A 79 0.12 1.18 13.41
N TYR A 80 -1.06 0.76 13.88
CA TYR A 80 -2.35 1.47 13.75
C TYR A 80 -2.74 2.25 15.01
#